data_AF-A0A7C4DBJ2-F1
#
_entry.id   AF-A0A7C4DBJ2-F1
#
_cell.length_a   1.000
_cell.length_b   1.000
_cell.length_c   1.000
_cell.angle_alpha   90.00
_cell.angle_beta   90.00
_cell.angle_gamma   90.00
#
_symmetry.space_group_name_H-M   'P 1'
#
loop_
_entity.id
_entity.type
_entity.pdbx_description
1 polymer ?
#
loop_
_entity_poly.entity_id
_entity_poly.type
_entity_poly.pdbx_seq_one_letter_code
_entity_poly.pdbx_strand_id
1 'polypeptide(L)'
;MLFNQYLNFSIDGWLTSIFLVIYGVILILSGKFLLRIFIGLGFGLILSYFVFIIFSYLEAGTIASLLISFIVFIIGFFLGWFIFKIALSFIIGLFFSILIGSYFKLFNETILFLVIVIICIVIAYLLIEKIISLIILITGSFMVFIGISTLIGDFLIGTILSIIIIVILILTKYFLLK
;
A
#
# COMPACT_ATOMS: atom_id res chain seq x y z
N MET A 1 -9.01 -9.54 -42.45
CA MET A 1 -8.77 -10.09 -41.10
C MET A 1 -7.59 -9.43 -40.39
N LEU A 2 -6.40 -9.34 -40.99
CA LEU A 2 -5.20 -8.71 -40.37
C LEU A 2 -5.38 -7.21 -40.00
N PHE A 3 -6.11 -6.43 -40.79
CA PHE A 3 -6.34 -5.00 -40.51
C PHE A 3 -7.18 -4.75 -39.24
N ASN A 4 -8.15 -5.65 -38.96
CA ASN A 4 -8.94 -5.59 -37.72
C ASN A 4 -8.14 -6.01 -36.49
N GLN A 5 -7.15 -6.91 -36.64
CA GLN A 5 -6.26 -7.29 -35.55
C GLN A 5 -5.30 -6.16 -35.17
N TYR A 6 -4.75 -5.42 -36.14
CA TYR A 6 -3.91 -4.25 -35.87
C TYR A 6 -4.70 -3.09 -35.22
N LEU A 7 -5.95 -2.88 -35.63
CA LEU A 7 -6.84 -1.89 -35.02
C LEU A 7 -7.23 -2.29 -33.58
N ASN A 8 -7.53 -3.56 -33.31
CA ASN A 8 -7.83 -4.00 -31.94
C ASN A 8 -6.60 -3.89 -31.02
N PHE A 9 -5.41 -4.27 -31.49
CA PHE A 9 -4.18 -4.14 -30.70
C PHE A 9 -3.82 -2.69 -30.37
N SER A 10 -4.10 -1.75 -31.29
CA SER A 10 -3.87 -0.32 -31.04
C SER A 10 -4.92 0.26 -30.09
N ILE A 11 -6.20 -0.09 -30.24
CA ILE A 11 -7.27 0.38 -29.34
C ILE A 11 -7.04 -0.13 -27.90
N ASP A 12 -6.67 -1.41 -27.74
CA ASP A 12 -6.38 -2.01 -26.44
C ASP A 12 -5.13 -1.41 -25.78
N GLY A 13 -4.10 -1.09 -26.57
CA GLY A 13 -2.89 -0.41 -26.09
C GLY A 13 -3.13 1.02 -25.60
N TRP A 14 -4.00 1.77 -26.27
CA TRP A 14 -4.34 3.13 -25.87
C TRP A 14 -5.22 3.15 -24.62
N LEU A 15 -6.22 2.26 -24.54
CA LEU A 15 -7.09 2.11 -23.37
C LEU A 15 -6.29 1.75 -22.12
N THR A 16 -5.43 0.74 -22.20
CA THR A 16 -4.59 0.32 -21.07
C THR A 16 -3.66 1.43 -20.58
N SER A 17 -3.10 2.21 -21.52
CA SER A 17 -2.25 3.36 -21.19
C SER A 17 -3.02 4.48 -20.50
N ILE A 18 -4.24 4.79 -20.94
CA ILE A 18 -5.13 5.76 -20.29
C ILE A 18 -5.47 5.30 -18.86
N PHE A 19 -5.83 4.03 -18.68
CA PHE A 19 -6.10 3.48 -17.35
C PHE A 19 -4.87 3.56 -16.44
N LEU A 20 -3.67 3.27 -16.94
CA LEU A 20 -2.41 3.40 -16.20
C LEU A 20 -2.19 4.83 -15.68
N VAL A 21 -2.42 5.84 -16.53
CA VAL A 21 -2.32 7.25 -16.11
C VAL A 21 -3.36 7.57 -15.05
N ILE A 22 -4.62 7.19 -15.26
CA ILE A 22 -5.71 7.46 -14.30
C ILE A 22 -5.42 6.81 -12.95
N TYR A 23 -5.06 5.53 -12.92
CA TYR A 23 -4.73 4.82 -11.69
C TYR A 23 -3.49 5.41 -11.00
N GLY A 24 -2.48 5.80 -11.77
CA GLY A 24 -1.29 6.48 -11.24
C GLY A 24 -1.62 7.81 -10.58
N VAL A 25 -2.47 8.64 -11.21
CA VAL A 25 -2.97 9.90 -10.63
C VAL A 25 -3.75 9.65 -9.33
N ILE A 26 -4.66 8.68 -9.34
CA ILE A 26 -5.45 8.30 -8.15
C ILE A 26 -4.53 7.82 -7.01
N LEU A 27 -3.49 7.04 -7.31
CA LEU A 27 -2.50 6.59 -6.33
C LEU A 27 -1.73 7.77 -5.72
N ILE A 28 -1.27 8.73 -6.53
CA ILE A 28 -0.53 9.90 -6.04
C ILE A 28 -1.39 10.73 -5.08
N LEU A 29 -2.66 10.96 -5.43
CA LEU A 29 -3.57 11.80 -4.64
C LEU A 29 -4.10 11.08 -3.40
N SER A 30 -4.64 9.87 -3.57
CA SER A 30 -5.45 9.17 -2.56
C SER A 30 -4.89 7.81 -2.14
N GLY A 31 -3.72 7.40 -2.63
CA GLY A 31 -3.20 6.05 -2.42
C GLY A 31 -3.05 5.65 -0.96
N LYS A 32 -2.67 6.57 -0.06
CA LYS A 32 -2.58 6.26 1.39
C LYS A 32 -3.94 5.93 1.99
N PHE A 33 -4.98 6.66 1.57
CA PHE A 33 -6.35 6.43 2.03
C PHE A 33 -6.90 5.11 1.47
N LEU A 34 -6.69 4.86 0.18
CA LEU A 34 -7.07 3.59 -0.46
C LEU A 34 -6.39 2.40 0.23
N LEU A 35 -5.09 2.47 0.47
CA LEU A 35 -4.35 1.42 1.14
C LEU A 35 -4.87 1.17 2.57
N ARG A 36 -5.25 2.21 3.31
CA ARG A 36 -5.94 2.06 4.61
C ARG A 36 -7.25 1.31 4.50
N ILE A 37 -8.08 1.64 3.51
CA ILE A 37 -9.36 0.97 3.29
C ILE A 37 -9.13 -0.50 2.94
N PHE A 38 -8.25 -0.80 1.99
CA PHE A 38 -8.00 -2.19 1.57
C PHE A 38 -7.49 -3.05 2.72
N ILE A 39 -6.55 -2.54 3.52
CA ILE A 39 -6.03 -3.26 4.69
C ILE A 39 -7.11 -3.41 5.75
N GLY A 40 -7.88 -2.36 6.03
CA GLY A 40 -9.00 -2.43 6.96
C GLY A 40 -10.04 -3.47 6.53
N LEU A 41 -10.44 -3.47 5.25
CA LEU A 41 -11.38 -4.45 4.69
C LEU A 41 -10.82 -5.87 4.83
N GLY A 42 -9.57 -6.09 4.42
CA GLY A 42 -8.94 -7.40 4.52
C GLY A 42 -8.90 -7.91 5.96
N PHE A 43 -8.45 -7.06 6.90
CA PHE A 43 -8.36 -7.44 8.31
C PHE A 43 -9.74 -7.67 8.94
N GLY A 44 -10.71 -6.80 8.64
CA GLY A 44 -12.09 -6.93 9.08
C GLY A 44 -12.72 -8.23 8.61
N LEU A 45 -12.58 -8.57 7.33
CA LEU A 45 -13.11 -9.80 6.74
C LEU A 45 -12.50 -11.06 7.37
N ILE A 46 -11.19 -11.06 7.57
CA ILE A 46 -10.48 -12.19 8.20
C ILE A 46 -10.98 -12.38 9.64
N LEU A 47 -11.04 -11.30 10.42
CA LEU A 47 -11.45 -11.34 11.81
C LEU A 47 -12.91 -11.79 11.94
N SER A 48 -13.80 -11.24 11.10
CA SER A 48 -15.22 -11.59 11.08
C SER A 48 -15.44 -13.05 10.68
N TYR A 49 -14.67 -13.56 9.72
CA TYR A 49 -14.73 -14.96 9.30
C TYR A 49 -14.32 -15.91 10.44
N PHE A 50 -13.22 -15.63 11.14
CA PHE A 50 -12.80 -16.44 12.29
C PHE A 50 -13.84 -16.45 13.40
N VAL A 51 -14.43 -15.29 13.72
CA VAL A 51 -15.49 -15.21 14.73
C VAL A 51 -16.74 -15.96 14.29
N PHE A 52 -17.14 -15.84 13.02
CA PHE A 52 -18.27 -16.59 12.49
C PHE A 52 -18.09 -18.10 12.66
N ILE A 53 -16.90 -18.61 12.34
CA ILE A 53 -16.56 -20.03 12.50
C ILE A 53 -16.65 -20.45 13.97
N ILE A 54 -15.99 -19.70 14.87
CA ILE A 54 -15.96 -20.01 16.30
C ILE A 54 -17.37 -20.07 16.89
N PHE A 55 -18.21 -19.07 16.60
CA PHE A 55 -19.58 -19.04 17.12
C PHE A 55 -20.49 -20.09 16.48
N SER A 56 -20.22 -20.49 15.24
CA SER A 56 -20.94 -21.61 14.61
C SER A 56 -20.59 -22.95 15.26
N TYR A 57 -19.34 -23.14 15.69
CA TYR A 57 -18.92 -24.33 16.45
C TYR A 57 -19.47 -24.36 17.88
N LEU A 58 -19.76 -23.20 18.46
CA LEU A 58 -20.39 -23.08 19.78
C LEU A 58 -21.92 -23.22 19.73
N GLU A 59 -22.48 -23.64 18.59
CA GLU A 59 -23.92 -23.83 18.38
C GLU A 59 -24.78 -22.60 18.70
N ALA A 60 -24.20 -21.39 18.61
CA ALA A 60 -24.89 -20.13 18.95
C ALA A 60 -26.06 -19.75 18.00
N GLY A 61 -26.32 -20.57 16.97
CA GLY A 61 -27.26 -20.29 15.91
C GLY A 61 -26.68 -19.39 14.82
N THR A 62 -27.06 -19.66 13.56
CA THR A 62 -26.49 -19.00 12.37
C THR A 62 -26.75 -17.49 12.33
N ILE A 63 -27.90 -17.05 12.83
CA ILE A 63 -28.26 -15.62 12.86
C ILE A 63 -27.42 -14.86 13.89
N ALA A 64 -27.21 -15.45 15.07
CA ALA A 64 -26.41 -14.81 16.12
C ALA A 64 -24.92 -14.76 15.74
N SER A 65 -24.38 -15.84 15.15
CA SER A 65 -22.99 -15.86 14.67
C SER A 65 -22.73 -14.82 13.58
N LEU A 66 -23.71 -14.58 12.69
CA LEU A 66 -23.62 -13.57 11.64
C LEU A 66 -23.65 -12.15 12.21
N LEU A 67 -24.56 -11.86 13.15
CA LEU A 67 -24.64 -10.55 13.82
C LEU A 67 -23.33 -10.20 14.55
N ILE A 68 -22.80 -11.15 15.32
CA ILE A 68 -21.55 -10.95 16.07
C ILE A 68 -20.37 -10.77 15.12
N SER A 69 -20.31 -11.59 14.05
CA SER A 69 -19.30 -11.46 12.99
C SER A 69 -19.30 -10.08 12.34
N PHE A 70 -20.48 -9.51 12.08
CA PHE A 70 -20.60 -8.17 11.51
C PHE A 70 -20.11 -7.06 12.46
N ILE A 71 -20.40 -7.18 13.76
CA ILE A 71 -19.87 -6.23 14.76
C ILE A 71 -18.33 -6.32 14.81
N VAL A 72 -17.79 -7.54 14.80
CA VAL A 72 -16.34 -7.76 14.80
C VAL A 72 -15.69 -7.28 13.50
N PHE A 73 -16.37 -7.38 12.36
CA PHE A 73 -15.90 -6.82 11.08
C PHE A 73 -15.65 -5.32 11.21
N ILE A 74 -16.60 -4.56 11.78
CA ILE A 74 -16.48 -3.11 11.95
C ILE A 74 -15.28 -2.78 12.86
N ILE A 75 -15.15 -3.49 13.98
CA ILE A 75 -14.03 -3.30 14.92
C ILE A 75 -12.70 -3.64 14.22
N GLY A 76 -12.64 -4.76 13.51
CA GLY A 76 -11.46 -5.21 12.76
C GLY A 76 -11.07 -4.24 11.63
N PHE A 77 -12.05 -3.61 10.97
CA PHE A 77 -11.80 -2.60 9.95
C PHE A 77 -11.04 -1.38 10.51
N PHE A 78 -11.47 -0.86 11.67
CA PHE A 78 -10.80 0.27 12.31
C PHE A 78 -9.43 -0.09 12.89
N LEU A 79 -9.29 -1.28 13.49
CA LEU A 79 -8.03 -1.74 14.09
C LEU A 79 -7.00 -2.21 13.05
N GLY A 80 -7.44 -2.65 11.88
CA GLY A 80 -6.59 -3.26 10.86
C GLY A 80 -5.42 -2.38 10.45
N TRP A 81 -5.63 -1.07 10.27
CA TRP A 81 -4.53 -0.14 9.94
C TRP A 81 -3.48 -0.05 11.06
N PHE A 82 -3.92 -0.02 12.31
CA PHE A 82 -3.01 0.08 13.46
C PHE A 82 -2.17 -1.19 13.59
N ILE A 83 -2.79 -2.36 13.49
CA ILE A 83 -2.13 -3.65 13.55
C ILE A 83 -1.14 -3.81 12.39
N PHE A 84 -1.55 -3.43 11.18
CA PHE A 84 -0.67 -3.44 10.01
C PHE A 84 0.55 -2.54 10.20
N LYS A 85 0.35 -1.32 10.71
CA LYS A 85 1.43 -0.38 10.99
C LYS A 85 2.45 -0.99 11.96
N ILE A 86 1.97 -1.60 13.04
CA ILE A 86 2.82 -2.28 14.03
C ILE A 86 3.57 -3.45 13.37
N ALA A 87 2.87 -4.35 12.68
CA ALA A 87 3.47 -5.50 12.04
C ALA A 87 4.59 -5.11 11.05
N LEU A 88 4.36 -4.11 10.21
CA LEU A 88 5.37 -3.61 9.26
C LEU A 88 6.59 -3.03 9.98
N SER A 89 6.36 -2.34 11.11
CA SER A 89 7.43 -1.75 11.93
C SER A 89 8.28 -2.81 12.60
N PHE A 90 7.68 -3.91 13.04
CA PHE A 90 8.41 -5.07 13.56
C PHE A 90 9.28 -5.71 12.48
N ILE A 91 8.74 -5.97 11.29
CA ILE A 91 9.48 -6.61 10.19
C ILE A 91 10.69 -5.76 9.79
N ILE A 92 10.46 -4.46 9.55
CA ILE A 92 11.51 -3.53 9.12
C ILE A 92 12.51 -3.27 10.26
N GLY A 93 12.01 -3.09 11.49
CA GLY A 93 12.86 -2.86 12.67
C GLY A 93 13.78 -4.05 12.94
N LEU A 94 13.25 -5.27 12.87
CA LEU A 94 14.05 -6.50 13.00
C LEU A 94 15.09 -6.60 11.88
N PHE A 95 14.71 -6.37 10.63
CA PHE A 95 15.64 -6.40 9.51
C PHE A 95 16.82 -5.42 9.71
N PHE A 96 16.53 -4.17 10.07
CA PHE A 96 17.58 -3.17 10.34
C PHE A 96 18.43 -3.52 11.58
N SER A 97 17.82 -4.04 12.64
CA SER A 97 18.57 -4.44 13.84
C SER A 97 19.56 -5.57 13.56
N ILE A 98 19.22 -6.51 12.68
CA ILE A 98 20.13 -7.59 12.26
C ILE A 98 21.28 -7.03 11.43
N LEU A 99 21.00 -6.10 10.50
CA LEU A 99 22.04 -5.44 9.70
C LEU A 99 23.01 -4.65 10.58
N ILE A 100 22.50 -3.83 11.50
CA ILE A 100 23.32 -3.03 12.41
C ILE A 100 24.07 -3.96 13.39
N GLY A 101 23.38 -4.95 13.96
CA GLY A 101 23.96 -5.92 14.89
C GLY A 101 25.10 -6.73 14.27
N SER A 102 24.98 -7.08 12.98
CA SER A 102 26.06 -7.75 12.24
C SER A 102 27.26 -6.85 11.97
N TYR A 103 27.03 -5.59 11.61
CA TYR A 103 28.09 -4.62 11.35
C TYR A 103 28.93 -4.34 12.62
N PHE A 104 28.27 -4.21 13.78
CA PHE A 104 28.92 -3.94 15.05
C PHE A 104 29.28 -5.20 15.86
N LYS A 105 29.06 -6.40 15.31
CA LYS A 105 29.31 -7.70 15.98
C LYS A 105 28.62 -7.85 17.35
N LEU A 106 27.44 -7.25 17.49
CA LEU A 106 26.69 -7.20 18.76
C LEU A 106 25.91 -8.48 19.08
N PHE A 107 25.97 -9.50 18.22
CA PHE A 107 25.27 -10.77 18.45
C PHE A 107 25.70 -11.49 19.73
N ASN A 108 26.94 -11.28 20.18
CA ASN A 108 27.43 -11.87 21.42
C ASN A 108 26.94 -11.12 22.67
N GLU A 109 26.52 -9.87 22.52
CA GLU A 109 26.03 -9.01 23.60
C GLU A 109 24.51 -8.91 23.55
N THR A 110 23.84 -9.94 24.08
CA THR A 110 22.38 -10.12 23.98
C THR A 110 21.58 -8.89 24.44
N ILE A 111 22.03 -8.23 25.51
CA ILE A 111 21.36 -7.03 26.06
C ILE A 111 21.46 -5.86 25.10
N LEU A 112 22.66 -5.58 24.57
CA LEU A 112 22.89 -4.49 23.62
C LEU A 112 22.14 -4.73 22.30
N PHE A 113 22.11 -5.97 21.81
CA PHE A 113 21.35 -6.34 20.63
C PHE A 113 19.85 -6.11 20.84
N LEU A 114 19.29 -6.51 21.99
CA LEU A 114 17.87 -6.32 22.30
C LEU A 114 17.50 -4.83 22.37
N VAL A 115 18.36 -4.00 22.95
CA VAL A 115 18.16 -2.53 22.98
C VAL A 115 18.11 -1.96 21.56
N ILE A 116 19.01 -2.39 20.67
CA ILE A 116 19.01 -1.95 19.26
C ILE A 116 17.75 -2.41 18.54
N VAL A 117 17.29 -3.65 18.77
CA VAL A 117 16.03 -4.15 18.20
C VAL A 117 14.87 -3.23 18.56
N ILE A 118 14.72 -2.90 19.85
CA ILE A 118 13.65 -2.01 20.31
C ILE A 118 13.76 -0.63 19.66
N ILE A 119 14.96 -0.04 19.67
CA ILE A 119 15.19 1.28 19.08
C ILE A 119 14.85 1.27 17.58
N CYS A 120 15.30 0.25 16.83
CA CYS A 120 14.99 0.12 15.41
C CYS A 120 13.49 -0.03 15.15
N ILE A 121 12.76 -0.81 15.95
CA ILE A 121 11.30 -0.96 15.81
C ILE A 121 10.58 0.38 16.07
N VAL A 122 10.99 1.12 17.12
CA VAL A 122 10.39 2.42 17.44
C VAL A 122 10.65 3.44 16.33
N ILE A 123 11.89 3.51 15.82
CA ILE A 123 12.24 4.39 14.70
C ILE A 123 11.46 3.98 13.44
N ALA A 124 11.38 2.68 13.14
CA ALA A 124 10.62 2.17 12.00
C ALA A 124 9.14 2.58 12.11
N TYR A 125 8.53 2.47 13.30
CA TYR A 125 7.15 2.87 13.54
C TYR A 125 6.87 4.35 13.29
N LEU A 126 7.82 5.23 13.64
CA LEU A 126 7.72 6.66 13.36
C LEU A 126 7.87 6.98 11.86
N LEU A 127 8.73 6.24 11.16
CA LEU A 127 9.03 6.50 9.74
C LEU A 127 8.06 5.81 8.77
N ILE A 128 7.37 4.76 9.21
CA ILE A 128 6.55 3.88 8.36
C ILE A 128 5.53 4.66 7.52
N GLU A 129 4.92 5.70 8.09
CA GLU A 129 3.91 6.48 7.38
C GLU A 129 4.51 7.33 6.26
N LYS A 130 5.71 7.85 6.48
CA LYS A 130 6.46 8.61 5.47
C LYS A 130 6.95 7.66 4.38
N ILE A 131 7.48 6.50 4.76
CA ILE A 131 7.96 5.47 3.83
C ILE A 131 6.81 4.99 2.93
N ILE A 132 5.66 4.62 3.50
CA ILE A 132 4.49 4.19 2.73
C ILE A 132 4.02 5.30 1.78
N SER A 133 3.94 6.54 2.26
CA SER A 133 3.56 7.68 1.41
C SER A 133 4.54 7.90 0.25
N LEU A 134 5.83 7.71 0.49
CA LEU A 134 6.88 7.88 -0.50
C LEU A 134 6.83 6.74 -1.54
N ILE A 135 6.65 5.49 -1.10
CA ILE A 135 6.47 4.33 -1.99
C ILE A 135 5.27 4.55 -2.91
N ILE A 136 4.12 4.95 -2.35
CA ILE A 136 2.90 5.22 -3.14
C ILE A 136 3.12 6.34 -4.16
N LEU A 137 3.87 7.38 -3.79
CA LEU A 137 4.18 8.48 -4.70
C LEU A 137 5.08 8.02 -5.84
N ILE A 138 6.11 7.21 -5.54
CA ILE A 138 7.02 6.65 -6.55
C ILE A 138 6.25 5.70 -7.49
N THR A 139 5.47 4.77 -6.95
CA THR A 139 4.72 3.80 -7.78
C THR A 139 3.67 4.50 -8.63
N GLY A 140 2.91 5.44 -8.07
CA GLY A 140 1.96 6.24 -8.84
C GLY A 140 2.62 7.07 -9.94
N SER A 141 3.76 7.71 -9.64
CA SER A 141 4.55 8.47 -10.63
C SER A 141 5.06 7.57 -11.75
N PHE A 142 5.50 6.35 -11.41
CA PHE A 142 5.97 5.37 -12.38
C PHE A 142 4.85 4.88 -13.30
N MET A 143 3.64 4.66 -12.77
CA MET A 143 2.47 4.31 -13.58
C MET A 143 2.06 5.44 -14.54
N VAL A 144 2.09 6.69 -14.07
CA VAL A 144 1.85 7.88 -14.92
C VAL A 144 2.90 7.97 -16.03
N PHE A 145 4.18 7.77 -15.69
CA PHE A 145 5.27 7.78 -16.66
C PHE A 145 5.08 6.70 -17.74
N ILE A 146 4.86 5.46 -17.35
CA ILE A 146 4.63 4.35 -18.29
C ILE A 146 3.43 4.68 -19.18
N GLY A 147 2.28 5.05 -18.61
CA GLY A 147 1.06 5.32 -19.38
C GLY A 147 1.21 6.49 -20.36
N ILE A 148 1.95 7.54 -20.01
CA ILE A 148 2.21 8.67 -20.93
C ILE A 148 3.19 8.26 -22.02
N SER A 149 4.28 7.56 -21.66
CA SER A 149 5.29 7.12 -22.62
C SER A 149 4.70 6.18 -23.68
N THR A 150 3.77 5.31 -23.30
CA THR A 150 3.09 4.40 -24.22
C THR A 150 2.05 5.09 -25.09
N LEU A 151 1.44 6.18 -24.62
CA LEU A 151 0.49 6.98 -25.42
C LEU A 151 1.17 7.79 -26.52
N ILE A 152 2.31 8.40 -26.21
CA ILE A 152 2.98 9.34 -27.13
C ILE A 152 3.91 8.60 -28.09
N GLY A 153 4.46 7.45 -27.68
CA GLY A 153 5.42 6.67 -28.47
C GLY A 153 6.82 7.29 -28.54
N ASP A 154 6.99 8.56 -28.14
CA ASP A 154 8.28 9.24 -28.01
C ASP A 154 8.69 9.35 -26.53
N PHE A 155 9.85 8.79 -26.20
CA PHE A 155 10.40 8.76 -24.85
C PHE A 155 10.76 10.15 -24.32
N LEU A 156 11.31 11.05 -25.15
CA LEU A 156 11.73 12.39 -24.69
C LEU A 156 10.52 13.26 -24.38
N ILE A 157 9.51 13.23 -25.24
CA ILE A 157 8.28 14.01 -25.03
C ILE A 157 7.48 13.41 -23.85
N GLY A 158 7.41 12.08 -23.75
CA GLY A 158 6.72 11.39 -22.66
C GLY A 158 7.35 11.63 -21.29
N THR A 159 8.69 11.64 -21.19
CA THR A 159 9.40 11.98 -19.94
C THR A 159 9.07 13.41 -19.49
N ILE A 160 9.20 14.40 -20.38
CA ILE A 160 8.92 15.80 -20.07
C ILE A 160 7.47 15.99 -19.59
N LEU A 161 6.49 15.44 -20.31
CA LEU A 161 5.09 15.55 -19.94
C LEU A 161 4.77 14.86 -18.62
N SER A 162 5.36 13.68 -18.37
CA SER A 162 5.20 12.99 -17.08
C SER A 162 5.73 13.82 -15.92
N ILE A 163 6.89 14.46 -16.06
CA ILE A 163 7.47 15.33 -15.02
C ILE A 163 6.56 16.52 -14.76
N ILE A 164 6.06 17.19 -15.82
CA ILE A 164 5.14 18.31 -15.68
C ILE A 164 3.87 17.89 -14.92
N ILE A 165 3.26 16.76 -15.30
CA ILE A 165 2.04 16.26 -14.65
C ILE A 165 2.32 15.88 -13.19
N ILE A 166 3.42 15.19 -12.90
CA ILE A 166 3.80 14.82 -11.53
C ILE A 166 4.02 16.07 -10.67
N VAL A 167 4.71 17.09 -11.18
CA VAL A 167 4.93 18.35 -10.46
C VAL A 167 3.61 19.05 -10.17
N ILE A 168 2.70 19.12 -11.15
CA ILE A 168 1.35 19.70 -10.96
C ILE A 168 0.57 18.91 -9.91
N LEU A 169 0.62 17.58 -9.93
CA LEU A 169 -0.07 16.71 -8.95
C LEU A 169 0.49 16.88 -7.53
N ILE A 170 1.81 17.03 -7.42
CA ILE A 170 2.45 17.30 -6.12
C ILE A 170 2.01 18.68 -5.62
N LEU A 171 2.06 19.72 -6.45
CA LEU A 171 1.64 21.08 -6.08
C LEU A 171 0.16 21.14 -5.67
N THR A 172 -0.74 20.51 -6.45
CA THR A 172 -2.17 20.45 -6.12
C THR A 172 -2.41 19.69 -4.82
N LYS A 173 -1.70 18.58 -4.59
CA LYS A 173 -1.77 17.86 -3.31
C LYS A 173 -1.32 18.74 -2.14
N TYR A 174 -0.23 19.51 -2.29
CA TYR A 174 0.22 20.46 -1.26
C TYR A 174 -0.77 21.60 -1.02
N PHE A 175 -1.46 22.09 -2.06
CA PHE A 175 -2.43 23.18 -1.95
C PHE A 175 -3.76 22.71 -1.34
N LEU A 176 -4.24 21.50 -1.70
CA LEU A 176 -5.48 20.91 -1.19
C LEU A 176 -5.40 20.39 0.25
N LEU A 177 -4.18 20.15 0.77
CA LEU A 177 -3.92 19.66 2.13
C LEU A 177 -3.56 20.77 3.13
N LYS A 178 -3.62 22.03 2.71
CA LYS A 178 -3.48 23.21 3.57
C LYS A 178 -4.86 23.69 4.04
#